data_AF-A0A3S5A8D9-F1
#
_entry.id   AF-A0A3S5A8D9-F1
#
_cell.length_a   1.000
_cell.length_b   1.000
_cell.length_c   1.000
_cell.angle_alpha   90.00
_cell.angle_beta   90.00
_cell.angle_gamma   90.00
#
_symmetry.space_group_name_H-M   'P 1'
#
loop_
_entity.id
_entity.type
_entity.pdbx_description
1 polymer ?
#
loop_
_entity_poly.entity_id
_entity_poly.type
_entity_poly.pdbx_seq_one_letter_code
_entity_poly.pdbx_strand_id
1 'polypeptide(L)' 'MCRIEWDYSNIKAKVSRDYRGSLWCTLLTVRDEFILTMVSGNPEEDETSLVQTALRLLSVSDMQLANREAV' A
#
# COMPACT_ATOMS: atom_id res chain seq x y z
N MET A 1 -13.88 -10.67 3.01
CA MET A 1 -12.76 -9.86 2.47
C MET A 1 -12.06 -9.25 3.68
N CYS A 2 -10.90 -9.78 4.08
CA CYS A 2 -10.09 -9.12 5.11
C CYS A 2 -9.48 -7.88 4.48
N ARG A 3 -9.69 -6.73 5.10
CA ARG A 3 -9.06 -5.47 4.74
C ARG A 3 -8.16 -5.10 5.90
N ILE A 4 -6.86 -5.19 5.67
CA ILE A 4 -5.86 -4.77 6.65
C ILE A 4 -5.45 -3.35 6.26
N GLU A 5 -5.47 -2.46 7.25
CA GLU A 5 -4.98 -1.10 7.13
C GLU A 5 -3.79 -0.94 8.08
N TRP A 6 -2.63 -0.57 7.52
CA TRP A 6 -1.43 -0.30 8.29
C TRP A 6 -0.97 1.14 8.05
N ASP A 7 -0.66 1.84 9.15
CA ASP A 7 -0.13 3.20 9.12
C ASP A 7 1.41 3.17 9.16
N TYR A 8 2.03 3.72 8.13
CA TYR A 8 3.49 3.90 8.00
C TYR A 8 3.81 5.39 7.97
N SER A 9 3.99 6.00 9.14
CA SER A 9 4.15 7.45 9.34
C SER A 9 3.02 8.25 8.70
N ASN A 10 3.17 8.65 7.44
CA ASN A 10 2.25 9.50 6.69
C ASN A 10 1.55 8.77 5.53
N ILE A 11 1.67 7.44 5.49
CA ILE A 11 1.17 6.57 4.43
C ILE A 11 0.26 5.51 5.04
N LYS A 12 -0.92 5.32 4.45
CA LYS A 12 -1.84 4.23 4.72
C LYS A 12 -1.66 3.13 3.68
N ALA A 13 -1.42 1.91 4.11
CA ALA A 13 -1.44 0.74 3.23
C ALA A 13 -2.76 -0.01 3.39
N LYS A 14 -3.51 -0.16 2.30
CA LYS A 14 -4.74 -0.96 2.23
C LYS A 14 -4.44 -2.25 1.47
N VAL A 15 -4.60 -3.38 2.14
CA VAL A 15 -4.37 -4.70 1.55
C VAL A 15 -5.66 -5.48 1.43
N SER A 16 -5.86 -6.14 0.29
CA SER A 16 -6.99 -7.05 0.08
C SER A 16 -6.61 -8.21 -0.83
N ARG A 17 -7.25 -9.36 -0.61
CA ARG A 17 -7.11 -10.54 -1.48
C ARG A 17 -8.40 -10.75 -2.27
N ASP A 18 -8.28 -10.94 -3.57
CA ASP A 18 -9.41 -11.24 -4.44
C ASP A 18 -9.79 -12.74 -4.42
N TYR A 19 -10.87 -13.10 -5.10
CA TYR A 19 -11.36 -14.48 -5.17
C TYR A 19 -10.46 -15.44 -5.95
N ARG A 20 -9.48 -14.91 -6.71
CA ARG A 20 -8.47 -15.69 -7.44
C ARG A 20 -7.20 -15.89 -6.64
N GLY A 21 -7.12 -15.31 -5.44
CA GLY A 21 -5.96 -15.34 -4.58
C GLY A 21 -4.93 -14.24 -4.86
N SER A 22 -5.21 -13.31 -5.79
CA SER A 22 -4.32 -12.19 -6.07
C SER A 22 -4.36 -11.19 -4.92
N LEU A 23 -3.19 -10.67 -4.57
CA LEU A 23 -3.03 -9.74 -3.46
C LEU A 23 -2.84 -8.32 -3.97
N TRP A 24 -3.67 -7.41 -3.47
CA TRP A 24 -3.71 -6.02 -3.87
C TRP A 24 -3.26 -5.17 -2.69
N CYS A 25 -2.24 -4.35 -2.91
CA CYS A 25 -1.75 -3.37 -1.96
C CYS A 25 -1.89 -1.97 -2.57
N THR A 26 -2.69 -1.11 -1.95
CA THR A 26 -2.80 0.30 -2.32
C THR A 26 -2.22 1.16 -1.20
N LEU A 27 -1.22 1.95 -1.55
CA LEU A 27 -0.63 2.97 -0.69
C LEU A 27 -1.33 4.31 -0.95
N LEU A 28 -1.75 4.95 0.12
CA LEU A 28 -2.42 6.24 0.15
C LEU A 28 -1.73 7.16 1.14
N THR A 29 -1.94 8.47 1.03
CA THR A 29 -1.62 9.38 2.14
C THR A 29 -2.62 9.18 3.30
N VAL A 30 -2.35 9.78 4.46
CA VAL A 30 -3.30 9.78 5.58
C VAL A 30 -4.65 10.44 5.27
N ARG A 31 -4.70 11.28 4.22
CA ARG A 31 -5.93 11.91 3.70
C ARG A 31 -6.60 11.13 2.57
N ASP A 32 -6.20 9.87 2.37
CA ASP A 32 -6.71 8.98 1.33
C ASP A 32 -6.35 9.41 -0.12
N GLU A 33 -5.35 10.28 -0.31
CA GLU A 33 -4.82 10.59 -1.64
C GLU A 33 -4.01 9.43 -2.19
N PHE A 34 -4.16 9.14 -3.48
CA PHE A 34 -3.52 8.00 -4.13
C PHE A 34 -2.01 8.17 -4.28
N ILE A 35 -1.24 7.13 -3.96
CA ILE A 35 0.21 7.08 -4.20
C ILE A 35 0.55 5.96 -5.19
N LEU A 36 0.27 4.70 -4.83
CA LEU A 36 0.70 3.53 -5.60
C LEU A 36 -0.28 2.38 -5.39
N THR A 37 -0.54 1.60 -6.44
CA THR A 37 -1.14 0.26 -6.31
C THR A 37 -0.18 -0.78 -6.86
N MET A 38 0.08 -1.81 -6.07
CA MET A 38 0.83 -3.00 -6.44
C MET A 38 -0.09 -4.22 -6.37
N VAL A 39 -0.02 -5.08 -7.38
CA VAL A 39 -0.80 -6.31 -7.46
C VAL A 39 0.15 -7.48 -7.62
N SER A 40 -0.01 -8.47 -6.76
CA SER A 40 0.65 -9.77 -6.90
C SER A 40 -0.32 -10.83 -7.38
N GLY A 41 0.08 -11.55 -8.43
CA GLY A 41 -0.58 -12.76 -8.88
C GLY A 41 -0.08 -14.03 -8.18
N ASN A 42 0.86 -13.93 -7.24
CA ASN A 42 1.38 -15.08 -6.51
C ASN A 42 0.46 -15.42 -5.32
N PRO A 43 -0.22 -16.59 -5.33
CA PRO A 43 -1.13 -16.96 -4.24
C PRO A 43 -0.40 -17.22 -2.91
N GLU A 44 0.90 -17.52 -2.95
CA GLU A 44 1.73 -17.74 -1.76
C GLU A 44 2.31 -16.44 -1.18
N GLU A 45 2.14 -15.30 -1.85
CA GLU A 45 2.68 -14.04 -1.36
C GLU A 45 1.93 -13.57 -0.10
N ASP A 46 2.72 -13.13 0.87
CA ASP A 46 2.26 -12.60 2.14
C ASP A 46 1.96 -11.09 2.06
N GLU A 47 0.96 -10.67 2.83
CA GLU A 47 0.47 -9.28 2.90
C GLU A 47 1.56 -8.31 3.34
N THR A 48 2.36 -8.68 4.35
CA THR A 48 3.44 -7.84 4.86
C THR A 48 4.55 -7.70 3.82
N SER A 49 4.89 -8.79 3.14
CA SER A 49 5.92 -8.80 2.11
C SER A 49 5.56 -7.90 0.92
N LEU A 50 4.30 -7.96 0.48
CA LEU A 50 3.80 -7.10 -0.60
C LEU A 50 3.82 -5.62 -0.20
N VAL A 51 3.38 -5.29 1.03
CA VAL A 51 3.38 -3.91 1.53
C VAL A 51 4.81 -3.36 1.65
N GLN A 52 5.75 -4.14 2.21
CA GLN A 52 7.15 -3.72 2.29
C GLN A 52 7.75 -3.48 0.90
N THR A 53 7.41 -4.31 -0.08
CA THR A 53 7.86 -4.12 -1.46
C THR A 53 7.26 -2.85 -2.07
N ALA A 54 5.95 -2.63 -1.90
CA ALA A 54 5.29 -1.42 -2.36
C ALA A 54 5.89 -0.14 -1.74
N LEU A 55 6.18 -0.15 -0.44
CA LEU A 55 6.82 0.98 0.26
C LEU A 55 8.23 1.27 -0.28
N ARG A 56 8.99 0.24 -0.65
CA ARG A 56 10.33 0.40 -1.23
C ARG A 56 10.32 0.97 -2.65
N LEU A 57 9.20 0.91 -3.35
CA LEU A 57 9.04 1.45 -4.71
C LEU A 57 8.68 2.94 -4.73
N LEU A 58 8.43 3.55 -3.56
CA LEU A 58 8.07 4.97 -3.49
C LEU A 58 9.23 5.87 -3.89
N SER A 59 8.94 6.80 -4.79
CA SER A 59 9.88 7.84 -5.18
C SER A 59 9.98 8.93 -4.11
N VAL A 60 10.98 9.80 -4.24
CA VAL A 60 11.10 10.99 -3.38
C VAL A 60 9.86 11.88 -3.50
N SER A 61 9.27 12.01 -4.68
CA SER A 61 8.06 12.80 -4.92
C SER A 61 6.85 12.22 -4.19
N ASP A 62 6.71 10.90 -4.17
CA ASP A 62 5.63 10.21 -3.45
C ASP A 62 5.72 10.44 -1.94
N MET A 63 6.95 10.38 -1.41
CA MET A 63 7.22 10.67 -0.01
C MET A 63 6.96 12.14 0.34
N GLN A 64 7.26 13.08 -0.57
CA GLN A 64 6.94 14.49 -0.41
C GLN A 64 5.43 14.73 -0.39
N LEU A 65 4.68 14.07 -1.27
CA LEU A 65 3.22 14.12 -1.29
C LEU A 65 2.65 13.62 0.05
N ALA A 66 3.10 12.45 0.52
CA ALA A 66 2.66 11.89 1.79
C ALA A 66 2.95 12.84 2.98
N ASN A 67 4.14 13.45 3.02
CA ASN A 67 4.50 14.40 4.06
C ASN A 67 3.69 15.70 4.01
N ARG A 68 3.37 16.20 2.80
CA ARG A 68 2.55 17.40 2.62
C ARG A 68 1.14 17.21 3.15
N GLU A 69 0.54 16.05 2.87
CA GLU A 69 -0.84 15.75 3.27
C GLU A 69 -0.98 15.33 4.75
N ALA A 70 0.13 15.17 5.46
CA ALA A 70 0.14 14.85 6.89
C ALA A 70 0.04 16.08 7.82
N VAL A 71 0.18 17.29 7.27
CA VAL A 71 0.11 18.58 8.00
C VAL A 71 -1.32 19.10 8.08
#